data_AF-A0A560MCM6-F1
#
_entry.id   AF-A0A560MCM6-F1
#
_cell.length_a   1.000
_cell.length_b   1.000
_cell.length_c   1.000
_cell.angle_alpha   90.00
_cell.angle_beta   90.00
_cell.angle_gamma   90.00
#
_symmetry.space_group_name_H-M   'P 1'
#
loop_
_entity.id
_entity.type
_entity.pdbx_description
1 polymer ?
#
loop_
_entity_poly.entity_id
_entity_poly.type
_entity_poly.pdbx_seq_one_letter_code
_entity_poly.pdbx_strand_id
1 'polypeptide(L)' 'MNLQQQVISTGFKITCTDCGSMAIKVVDPAHASGDTIIECRRCNAVRGTVADLHTLARRGRDLFEF' A
#
# COMPACT_ATOMS: atom_id res chain seq x y z
N MET A 1 28.16 0.04 1.51
CA MET A 1 26.83 -0.56 1.26
C MET A 1 25.91 -0.08 2.38
N ASN A 2 25.05 0.90 2.12
CA ASN A 2 24.19 1.49 3.15
C ASN A 2 22.92 0.65 3.30
N LEU A 3 22.86 -0.11 4.40
CA LEU A 3 21.71 -0.86 4.85
C LEU A 3 20.67 0.11 5.44
N GLN A 4 19.99 0.88 4.60
CA GLN A 4 18.66 1.34 4.99
C GLN A 4 17.73 0.15 4.78
N GLN A 5 17.74 -0.77 5.74
CA GLN A 5 16.62 -1.68 5.95
C GLN A 5 15.40 -0.79 6.14
N GLN A 6 14.69 -0.52 5.05
CA GLN A 6 13.29 -0.16 5.11
C GLN A 6 12.67 -1.25 5.97
N VAL A 7 12.28 -0.89 7.19
CA VAL A 7 11.37 -1.69 7.98
C VAL A 7 10.17 -1.85 7.07
N ILE A 8 10.06 -3.01 6.41
CA ILE A 8 8.87 -3.37 5.65
C ILE A 8 7.83 -3.63 6.73
N SER A 9 7.25 -2.55 7.23
CA SER A 9 6.05 -2.63 8.04
C SER A 9 5.05 -3.37 7.19
N THR A 10 4.61 -4.54 7.65
CA THR A 10 3.74 -5.41 6.87
C THR A 10 2.40 -4.72 6.59
N GLY A 11 1.82 -5.01 5.42
CA GLY A 11 0.52 -4.48 5.01
C GLY A 11 0.53 -3.06 4.42
N PHE A 12 -0.60 -2.71 3.80
CA PHE A 12 -0.77 -1.48 3.05
C PHE A 12 -0.96 -0.24 3.95
N LYS A 13 -0.31 0.88 3.62
CA LYS A 13 -0.45 2.16 4.32
C LYS A 13 -1.40 3.11 3.59
N ILE A 14 -2.60 3.28 4.16
CA ILE A 14 -3.65 4.19 3.64
C ILE A 14 -3.16 5.63 3.57
N THR A 15 -2.43 6.09 4.58
CA THR A 15 -1.78 7.41 4.61
C THR A 15 -0.28 7.23 4.40
N CYS A 16 0.35 8.09 3.60
CA CYS A 16 1.80 8.09 3.46
C CYS A 16 2.44 8.57 4.75
N THR A 17 3.29 7.75 5.35
CA THR A 17 4.04 8.07 6.56
C THR A 17 5.02 9.22 6.39
N ASP A 18 5.43 9.50 5.15
CA ASP A 18 6.50 10.45 4.86
C ASP A 18 5.96 11.86 4.56
N CYS A 19 4.76 11.97 3.98
CA CYS A 19 4.20 13.27 3.57
C CYS A 19 2.71 13.47 3.88
N GLY A 20 2.06 12.53 4.57
CA GLY A 20 0.66 12.61 4.96
C GLY A 20 -0.36 12.51 3.81
N SER A 21 0.08 12.41 2.56
CA SER A 21 -0.82 12.27 1.41
C SER A 21 -1.64 10.98 1.51
N MET A 22 -2.80 10.94 0.87
CA MET A 22 -3.59 9.71 0.66
C MET A 22 -3.55 9.24 -0.80
N ALA A 23 -3.02 10.05 -1.72
CA ALA A 23 -2.96 9.71 -3.13
C ALA A 23 -1.88 8.64 -3.40
N ILE A 24 -2.23 7.65 -4.24
CA ILE A 24 -1.35 6.55 -4.65
C ILE A 24 -1.11 6.55 -6.17
N LYS A 25 0.00 5.94 -6.59
CA LYS A 25 0.24 5.57 -7.99
C LYS A 25 -0.08 4.11 -8.19
N VAL A 26 -1.17 3.83 -8.88
CA VAL A 26 -1.43 2.54 -9.49
C VAL A 26 -2.43 2.80 -10.62
N VAL A 27 -2.11 2.35 -11.83
CA VAL A 27 -2.92 2.65 -13.01
C VAL A 27 -4.15 1.74 -13.07
N ASP A 28 -4.01 0.48 -12.64
CA ASP A 28 -5.10 -0.48 -12.59
C ASP A 28 -4.84 -1.56 -11.52
N PRO A 29 -5.32 -1.38 -10.28
CA PRO A 29 -5.10 -2.34 -9.20
C PRO A 29 -5.85 -3.66 -9.41
N ALA A 30 -6.88 -3.69 -10.26
CA ALA A 30 -7.71 -4.88 -10.46
C ALA A 30 -7.01 -5.92 -11.34
N HIS A 31 -6.14 -5.49 -12.26
CA HIS A 31 -5.41 -6.36 -13.17
C HIS A 31 -3.89 -6.39 -12.92
N ALA A 32 -3.40 -5.61 -11.97
CA ALA A 32 -2.00 -5.64 -11.58
C ALA A 32 -1.63 -6.96 -10.87
N SER A 33 -0.38 -7.41 -11.05
CA SER A 33 0.17 -8.52 -10.26
C SER A 33 0.15 -8.18 -8.77
N GLY A 34 -0.06 -9.18 -7.91
CA GLY A 34 -0.08 -9.01 -6.45
C GLY A 34 1.19 -8.35 -5.91
N ASP A 35 2.35 -8.61 -6.50
CA ASP A 35 3.65 -8.06 -6.09
C ASP A 35 3.89 -6.63 -6.60
N THR A 36 2.94 -6.05 -7.33
CA THR A 36 3.05 -4.69 -7.86
C THR A 36 3.14 -3.70 -6.70
N ILE A 37 4.22 -2.91 -6.67
CA ILE A 37 4.47 -1.90 -5.65
C ILE A 37 3.50 -0.74 -5.84
N ILE A 38 2.90 -0.30 -4.73
CA ILE A 38 2.08 0.91 -4.67
C ILE A 38 2.91 2.02 -4.01
N GLU A 39 3.06 3.12 -4.72
CA GLU A 39 3.79 4.30 -4.24
C GLU A 39 2.84 5.43 -3.84
N CYS A 40 3.29 6.31 -2.94
CA CYS A 40 2.70 7.61 -2.74
C CYS A 40 2.82 8.45 -4.01
N ARG A 41 1.71 9.04 -4.48
CA ARG A 41 1.72 9.90 -5.67
C ARG A 41 2.50 11.20 -5.47
N ARG A 42 2.69 11.66 -4.24
CA ARG A 42 3.36 12.93 -3.92
C ARG A 42 4.87 12.80 -3.74
N CYS A 43 5.34 11.77 -3.02
CA CYS A 43 6.75 11.64 -2.63
C CYS A 43 7.40 10.32 -3.06
N ASN A 44 6.68 9.44 -3.77
CA ASN A 44 7.16 8.14 -4.26
C ASN A 44 7.50 7.12 -3.17
N ALA A 45 7.25 7.42 -1.89
CA ALA A 45 7.42 6.46 -0.81
C ALA A 45 6.56 5.20 -1.04
N VAL A 46 7.16 4.02 -0.83
CA VAL A 46 6.48 2.73 -0.93
C VAL A 46 5.42 2.62 0.18
N ARG A 47 4.21 2.16 -0.18
CA ARG A 47 3.09 1.99 0.74
C ARG A 47 2.68 0.54 0.96
N GLY A 48 3.29 -0.39 0.24
CA GLY A 48 2.95 -1.81 0.22
C GLY A 48 2.72 -2.30 -1.21
N THR A 49 2.13 -3.48 -1.33
CA THR A 49 1.83 -4.14 -2.61
C THR A 49 0.33 -4.14 -2.92
N VAL A 50 -0.04 -4.52 -4.14
CA VAL A 50 -1.45 -4.80 -4.51
C VAL A 50 -2.03 -5.94 -3.66
N ALA A 51 -1.25 -6.98 -3.35
CA ALA A 51 -1.67 -8.07 -2.46
C ALA A 51 -1.97 -7.57 -1.03
N ASP A 52 -1.16 -6.64 -0.51
CA ASP A 52 -1.43 -5.99 0.77
C ASP A 52 -2.72 -5.16 0.74
N LEU A 53 -2.96 -4.41 -0.35
CA LEU A 53 -4.18 -3.63 -0.54
C LEU A 53 -5.42 -4.53 -0.59
N HIS A 54 -5.38 -5.64 -1.32
CA HIS A 54 -6.47 -6.62 -1.34
C HIS A 54 -6.71 -7.26 0.03
N THR A 55 -5.64 -7.56 0.78
CA THR A 55 -5.76 -8.10 2.14
C THR A 55 -6.43 -7.10 3.07
N LEU A 56 -6.05 -5.82 3.00
CA LEU A 56 -6.70 -4.74 3.75
C LEU A 56 -8.19 -4.63 3.38
N ALA A 57 -8.52 -4.63 2.08
CA ALA A 57 -9.90 -4.54 1.60
C ALA A 57 -10.77 -5.72 2.06
N ARG A 58 -10.21 -6.94 2.11
CA ARG A 58 -10.91 -8.12 2.64
C ARG A 58 -11.19 -7.99 4.13
N ARG A 59 -10.20 -7.61 4.94
CA ARG A 59 -10.38 -7.43 6.40
C ARG A 59 -11.41 -6.37 6.76
N GLY A 60 -11.55 -5.33 5.92
CA GLY A 60 -12.58 -4.31 6.12
C GLY A 60 -14.01 -4.82 5.98
N ARG A 61 -14.22 -5.95 5.28
CA ARG A 61 -15.55 -6.57 5.14
C ARG A 61 -15.96 -7.39 6.36
N ASP A 62 -15.00 -7.88 7.14
CA ASP A 62 -15.27 -8.70 8.32
C ASP A 62 -15.81 -7.88 9.51
N LEU A 63 -15.71 -6.54 9.46
CA LEU A 63 -16.10 -5.64 10.55
C LEU A 63 -17.46 -4.97 10.35
N PHE A 64 -18.10 -5.16 9.19
CA PHE A 64 -19.42 -4.60 8.90
C PHE A 64 -20.29 -5.68 8.24
N GLU A 65 -20.91 -6.54 9.05
CA GLU A 65 -22.10 -7.29 8.63
C GLU A 65 -23.24 -6.27 8.49
N PHE A 66 -23.76 -6.12 7.28
CA PHE A 66 -24.99 -5.36 6.98
C PHE A 66 -26.17 -6.32 6.87
#